data_AF-A0AAW0YRG1-F1
#
_entry.id   AF-A0AAW0YRG1-F1
#
_cell.length_a   1.000
_cell.length_b   1.000
_cell.length_c   1.000
_cell.angle_alpha   90.00
_cell.angle_beta   90.00
_cell.angle_gamma   90.00
#
_symmetry.space_group_name_H-M   'P 1'
#
loop_
_entity.id
_entity.type
_entity.pdbx_description
1 polymer ?
#
loop_
_entity_poly.entity_id
_entity_poly.type
_entity_poly.pdbx_seq_one_letter_code
_entity_poly.pdbx_strand_id
1 'polypeptide(L)'
;RTSRVCRLWRNVSTDKRLWHIAELTTGRIKPRYRNEKKLLWLLENRLTEVSDLNLSGWSEAVTPHILQRLVQLCPHLVGLNLSYCHKIHSENLHTHLSTCHKLQRLDLTN
;
A
#
# COMPACT_ATOMS: atom_id res chain seq x y z
N ARG A 1 11.11 6.18 9.87
CA ARG A 1 11.86 5.78 11.11
C ARG A 1 11.43 6.64 12.30
N THR A 2 10.14 6.92 12.47
CA THR A 2 9.65 7.70 13.62
C THR A 2 9.39 6.80 14.84
N SER A 3 8.88 5.59 14.61
CA SER A 3 8.51 4.61 15.65
C SER A 3 9.64 4.08 16.55
N ARG A 4 10.91 4.42 16.27
CA ARG A 4 12.08 3.98 17.03
C ARG A 4 12.77 5.10 17.83
N VAL A 5 12.23 6.32 17.79
CA VAL A 5 12.85 7.49 18.43
C VAL A 5 12.48 7.56 19.92
N CYS A 6 11.20 7.35 20.27
CA CYS A 6 10.73 7.13 21.64
C CYS A 6 9.29 6.51 21.65
N ARG A 7 8.76 6.08 22.81
CA ARG A 7 7.40 5.52 22.94
C ARG A 7 6.30 6.44 22.38
N LEU A 8 6.46 7.75 22.52
CA LEU A 8 5.55 8.76 21.94
C LEU A 8 5.57 8.73 20.41
N TRP A 9 6.75 8.65 19.77
CA TRP A 9 6.84 8.57 18.32
C TRP A 9 6.38 7.22 17.75
N ARG A 10 6.40 6.16 18.57
CA ARG A 10 5.74 4.87 18.26
C ARG A 10 4.22 5.01 18.27
N ASN A 11 3.65 5.72 19.24
CA ASN A 11 2.21 5.99 19.31
C ASN A 11 1.74 6.94 18.21
N VAL A 12 2.53 7.95 17.89
CA VAL A 12 2.27 8.86 16.76
C VAL A 12 2.31 8.07 15.45
N SER A 13 3.30 7.18 15.24
CA SER A 13 3.33 6.31 14.05
C SER A 13 2.20 5.26 13.96
N THR A 14 1.38 5.11 15.00
CA THR A 14 0.17 4.27 14.98
C THR A 14 -1.10 5.07 14.71
N ASP A 15 -1.03 6.40 14.68
CA ASP A 15 -2.17 7.25 14.34
C ASP A 15 -2.51 7.10 12.85
N LYS A 16 -3.73 6.63 12.57
CA LYS A 16 -4.25 6.40 11.20
C LYS A 16 -4.21 7.67 10.34
N ARG A 17 -4.29 8.86 10.96
CA ARG A 17 -4.24 10.17 10.29
C ARG A 17 -2.86 10.50 9.71
N LEU A 18 -1.79 9.87 10.20
CA LEU A 18 -0.45 10.06 9.63
C LEU A 18 -0.17 9.16 8.43
N TRP A 19 -1.05 8.17 8.18
CA TRP A 19 -0.94 7.24 7.06
C TRP A 19 -1.82 7.65 5.88
N HIS A 20 -2.26 8.90 5.79
CA HIS A 20 -2.87 9.41 4.57
C HIS A 20 -1.92 9.22 3.38
N ILE A 21 -0.61 9.41 3.59
CA ILE A 21 0.42 9.09 2.59
C ILE A 21 1.31 7.98 3.15
N ALA A 22 1.25 6.80 2.54
CA ALA A 22 2.02 5.63 2.93
C ALA A 22 3.07 5.29 1.88
N GLU A 23 4.33 5.65 2.14
CA GLU A 23 5.47 5.27 1.30
C GLU A 23 6.14 3.99 1.78
N LEU A 24 5.97 2.89 1.02
CA LEU A 24 6.56 1.59 1.31
C LEU A 24 7.68 1.20 0.32
N THR A 25 8.34 2.17 -0.31
CA THR A 25 9.29 1.96 -1.42
C THR A 25 10.48 1.03 -1.11
N THR A 26 11.00 0.41 -2.18
CA THR A 26 12.07 -0.61 -2.19
C THR A 26 13.34 -0.23 -1.42
N GLY A 27 13.72 1.05 -1.42
CA GLY A 27 14.93 1.53 -0.73
C GLY A 27 14.83 1.51 0.80
N ARG A 28 13.62 1.45 1.36
CA ARG A 28 13.39 1.52 2.82
C ARG A 28 13.06 0.16 3.47
N ILE A 29 12.56 -0.80 2.70
CA ILE A 29 12.12 -2.13 3.19
C ILE A 29 12.87 -3.24 2.45
N LYS A 30 13.66 -4.02 3.19
CA LYS A 30 14.44 -5.13 2.62
C LYS A 30 13.52 -6.10 1.87
N PRO A 31 13.94 -6.62 0.69
CA PRO A 31 13.12 -7.53 -0.13
C PRO A 31 12.44 -8.66 0.65
N ARG A 32 13.15 -9.29 1.58
CA ARG A 32 12.64 -10.37 2.44
C ARG A 32 11.41 -10.03 3.30
N TYR A 33 11.11 -8.75 3.51
CA TYR A 33 9.94 -8.29 4.26
C TYR A 33 8.79 -7.83 3.35
N ARG A 34 8.99 -7.78 2.03
CA ARG A 34 7.97 -7.44 1.03
C ARG A 34 7.24 -8.72 0.61
N ASN A 35 6.38 -9.22 1.49
CA ASN A 35 5.53 -10.37 1.22
C ASN A 35 4.06 -10.03 1.46
N GLU A 36 3.20 -10.83 0.85
CA GLU A 36 1.74 -10.72 0.91
C GLU A 36 1.23 -10.64 2.36
N LYS A 37 1.68 -11.53 3.24
CA LYS A 37 1.27 -11.56 4.66
C LYS A 37 1.57 -10.23 5.37
N LYS A 38 2.73 -9.62 5.10
CA LYS A 38 3.11 -8.35 5.70
C LYS A 38 2.27 -7.20 5.15
N LEU A 39 2.00 -7.21 3.86
CA LEU A 39 1.17 -6.19 3.20
C LEU A 39 -0.28 -6.26 3.68
N LEU A 40 -0.87 -7.46 3.75
CA LEU A 40 -2.21 -7.67 4.29
C LEU A 40 -2.35 -7.13 5.70
N TRP A 41 -1.40 -7.44 6.58
CA TRP A 41 -1.41 -6.92 7.95
C TRP A 41 -1.38 -5.38 7.98
N LEU A 42 -0.61 -4.74 7.10
CA LEU A 42 -0.58 -3.27 7.00
C LEU A 42 -1.93 -2.70 6.54
N LEU A 43 -2.55 -3.31 5.53
CA LEU A 43 -3.88 -2.92 5.04
C LEU A 43 -4.92 -2.97 6.16
N GLU A 44 -4.96 -4.08 6.90
CA GLU A 44 -5.95 -4.31 7.96
C GLU A 44 -5.74 -3.44 9.20
N ASN A 45 -4.49 -3.13 9.53
CA ASN A 45 -4.17 -2.55 10.83
C ASN A 45 -3.71 -1.08 10.78
N ARG A 46 -3.28 -0.58 9.63
CA ARG A 46 -2.60 0.73 9.53
C ARG A 46 -3.07 1.59 8.36
N LEU A 47 -3.48 1.00 7.25
CA LEU A 47 -3.77 1.73 6.01
C LEU A 47 -5.26 1.94 5.75
N THR A 48 -6.15 1.74 6.74
CA THR A 48 -7.61 1.88 6.52
C THR A 48 -8.03 3.29 6.08
N GLU A 49 -7.24 4.32 6.45
CA GLU A 49 -7.48 5.74 6.13
C GLU A 49 -6.49 6.29 5.07
N VAL A 50 -5.79 5.42 4.35
CA VAL A 50 -4.78 5.85 3.37
C VAL A 50 -5.44 6.53 2.17
N SER A 51 -4.87 7.66 1.74
CA SER A 51 -5.23 8.34 0.49
C SER A 51 -4.20 8.08 -0.61
N ASP A 52 -2.92 8.00 -0.28
CA ASP A 52 -1.84 7.81 -1.24
C ASP A 52 -0.94 6.67 -0.78
N LEU A 53 -0.89 5.60 -1.56
CA LEU A 53 -0.16 4.39 -1.24
C LEU A 53 0.89 4.09 -2.30
N ASN A 54 2.15 4.01 -1.91
CA ASN A 54 3.26 3.64 -2.78
C ASN A 54 3.80 2.25 -2.42
N LEU A 55 3.55 1.28 -3.31
CA LEU A 55 3.99 -0.11 -3.27
C LEU A 55 5.02 -0.42 -4.37
N SER A 56 5.79 0.58 -4.80
CA SER A 56 6.79 0.37 -5.85
C SER A 56 7.74 -0.80 -5.53
N GLY A 57 7.90 -1.70 -6.50
CA GLY A 57 8.70 -2.90 -6.42
C GLY A 57 8.20 -3.96 -5.41
N TRP A 58 6.95 -3.92 -4.98
CA TRP A 58 6.34 -5.00 -4.16
C TRP A 58 5.84 -6.18 -5.01
N SER A 59 6.57 -6.57 -6.06
CA SER A 59 6.12 -7.58 -7.03
C SER A 59 5.71 -8.91 -6.41
N GLU A 60 6.40 -9.35 -5.34
CA GLU A 60 6.10 -10.61 -4.65
C GLU A 60 4.88 -10.53 -3.71
N ALA A 61 4.43 -9.32 -3.38
CA ALA A 61 3.37 -9.08 -2.42
C ALA A 61 2.10 -8.52 -3.06
N VAL A 62 2.19 -7.85 -4.21
CA VAL A 62 1.03 -7.34 -4.93
C VAL A 62 0.45 -8.46 -5.79
N THR A 63 -0.39 -9.27 -5.17
CA THR A 63 -1.18 -10.33 -5.79
C THR A 63 -2.61 -9.84 -6.07
N PRO A 64 -3.38 -10.53 -6.93
CA PRO A 64 -4.81 -10.23 -7.11
C PRO A 64 -5.59 -10.23 -5.79
N HIS A 65 -5.27 -11.18 -4.89
CA HIS A 65 -5.88 -11.23 -3.55
C HIS A 65 -5.60 -9.94 -2.76
N ILE A 66 -4.37 -9.46 -2.76
CA ILE A 66 -4.01 -8.21 -2.07
C ILE A 66 -4.68 -7.00 -2.71
N LEU A 67 -4.78 -6.94 -4.03
CA LEU A 67 -5.50 -5.85 -4.71
C LEU A 67 -6.97 -5.81 -4.28
N GLN A 68 -7.64 -6.97 -4.19
CA GLN A 68 -9.00 -7.06 -3.68
C GLN A 68 -9.11 -6.53 -2.24
N ARG A 69 -8.19 -6.95 -1.36
CA ARG A 69 -8.18 -6.52 0.05
C ARG A 69 -7.89 -5.03 0.19
N LEU A 70 -6.97 -4.51 -0.61
CA LEU A 70 -6.61 -3.09 -0.64
C LEU A 70 -7.84 -2.24 -0.97
N VAL A 71 -8.61 -2.62 -1.98
CA VAL A 71 -9.79 -1.85 -2.37
C VAL A 71 -10.89 -1.90 -1.30
N GLN A 72 -11.09 -3.07 -0.68
CA GLN A 72 -12.07 -3.24 0.41
C GLN A 72 -11.69 -2.47 1.68
N LEU A 73 -10.40 -2.42 2.02
CA LEU A 73 -9.91 -1.86 3.28
C LEU A 73 -9.52 -0.39 3.18
N CYS A 74 -9.28 0.14 1.98
CA CYS A 74 -8.83 1.51 1.74
C CYS A 74 -9.85 2.30 0.87
N PRO A 75 -11.05 2.61 1.40
CA PRO A 75 -12.11 3.30 0.64
C PRO A 75 -11.80 4.78 0.32
N HIS A 76 -10.71 5.32 0.86
CA HIS A 76 -10.29 6.71 0.68
C HIS A 76 -9.08 6.86 -0.24
N LEU A 77 -8.67 5.78 -0.91
CA LEU A 77 -7.53 5.77 -1.80
C LEU A 77 -7.75 6.69 -3.02
N VAL A 78 -6.85 7.65 -3.19
CA VAL A 78 -6.77 8.64 -4.26
C VAL A 78 -5.57 8.38 -5.17
N GLY A 79 -4.44 7.97 -4.60
CA GLY A 79 -3.21 7.66 -5.32
C GLY A 79 -2.69 6.26 -5.02
N LEU A 80 -2.35 5.51 -6.05
CA LEU A 80 -1.72 4.20 -5.94
C LEU A 80 -0.51 4.13 -6.87
N ASN A 81 0.66 3.83 -6.32
CA ASN A 81 1.88 3.60 -7.10
C ASN A 81 2.29 2.12 -7.00
N LEU A 82 2.28 1.45 -8.15
CA LEU A 82 2.70 0.07 -8.36
C LEU A 82 3.88 0.00 -9.35
N SER A 83 4.68 1.07 -9.46
CA SER A 83 5.85 1.07 -10.32
C SER A 83 6.81 -0.08 -9.99
N TYR A 84 7.49 -0.62 -10.98
CA TYR A 84 8.40 -1.77 -10.85
C TYR A 84 7.73 -3.06 -10.34
N CYS A 85 6.39 -3.15 -10.32
CA CYS A 85 5.64 -4.36 -9.97
C CYS A 85 5.37 -5.24 -11.20
N HIS A 86 6.40 -5.96 -11.64
CA HIS A 86 6.40 -6.77 -12.87
C HIS A 86 5.45 -7.99 -12.89
N LYS A 87 4.83 -8.37 -11.78
CA LYS A 87 3.90 -9.53 -11.71
C LYS A 87 2.43 -9.16 -11.91
N ILE A 88 2.14 -7.87 -12.12
CA ILE A 88 0.77 -7.37 -12.23
C ILE A 88 0.35 -7.35 -13.70
N HIS A 89 -0.80 -7.96 -13.98
CA HIS A 89 -1.44 -7.94 -15.30
C HIS A 89 -2.52 -6.86 -15.31
N SER A 90 -2.60 -6.08 -16.39
CA SER A 90 -3.53 -4.94 -16.53
C SER A 90 -5.00 -5.32 -16.32
N GLU A 91 -5.40 -6.51 -16.73
CA GLU A 91 -6.75 -7.06 -16.55
C GLU A 91 -7.13 -7.23 -15.07
N ASN A 92 -6.17 -7.72 -14.26
CA ASN A 92 -6.36 -7.86 -12.81
C ASN A 92 -6.43 -6.49 -12.12
N LEU A 93 -5.79 -5.45 -12.66
CA LEU A 93 -5.89 -4.11 -12.07
C LEU A 93 -7.26 -3.50 -12.29
N HIS A 94 -7.79 -3.57 -13.52
CA HIS A 94 -9.05 -2.93 -13.85
C HIS A 94 -10.21 -3.53 -13.07
N THR A 95 -10.28 -4.86 -12.99
CA THR A 95 -11.32 -5.58 -12.25
C THR A 95 -11.39 -5.19 -10.78
N HIS A 96 -10.25 -5.05 -10.11
CA HIS A 96 -10.21 -4.75 -8.68
C HIS A 96 -10.30 -3.25 -8.39
N LEU A 97 -9.54 -2.41 -9.10
CA LEU A 97 -9.45 -0.97 -8.83
C LEU A 97 -10.69 -0.19 -9.31
N SER A 98 -11.54 -0.77 -10.16
CA SER A 98 -12.80 -0.15 -10.60
C SER A 98 -13.73 0.24 -9.45
N THR A 99 -13.61 -0.43 -8.30
CA THR A 99 -14.40 -0.15 -7.09
C THR A 99 -13.80 0.95 -6.21
N CYS A 100 -12.57 1.41 -6.50
CA CYS A 100 -11.99 2.60 -5.86
C CYS A 100 -12.51 3.89 -6.51
N HIS A 101 -13.71 4.33 -6.14
CA HIS A 101 -14.35 5.52 -6.73
C HIS A 101 -13.58 6.85 -6.55
N LYS A 102 -12.65 6.91 -5.58
CA LYS A 102 -11.84 8.10 -5.30
C LYS A 102 -10.47 8.07 -5.97
N LEU A 103 -10.09 6.96 -6.62
CA LEU A 103 -8.78 6.81 -7.22
C LEU A 103 -8.64 7.74 -8.43
N GLN A 104 -7.66 8.63 -8.37
CA GLN A 104 -7.36 9.62 -9.40
C GLN A 104 -5.98 9.44 -10.02
N ARG A 105 -5.05 8.82 -9.27
CA ARG A 105 -3.67 8.60 -9.70
C ARG A 105 -3.31 7.13 -9.59
N LEU A 106 -2.87 6.55 -10.69
CA LEU A 106 -2.34 5.19 -10.76
C LEU A 106 -1.02 5.23 -11.53
N ASP A 107 0.06 4.80 -10.90
CA ASP A 107 1.38 4.67 -11.52
C ASP A 107 1.74 3.19 -11.68
N LEU A 108 1.99 2.77 -12.92
CA LEU A 108 2.36 1.41 -13.33
C LEU A 108 3.71 1.36 -14.07
N THR A 109 4.53 2.42 -13.94
CA THR A 109 5.81 2.54 -14.66
C THR A 109 6.73 1.36 -14.30
N ASN A 110 7.31 0.70 -15.30
CA ASN A 110 8.29 -0.38 -15.08
C ASN A 110 9.73 0.11 -15.12
#